data_AF-A0AAU6A3N2-F1
#
_entry.id   AF-A0AAU6A3N2-F1
#
_cell.length_a   1.000
_cell.length_b   1.000
_cell.length_c   1.000
_cell.angle_alpha   90.00
_cell.angle_beta   90.00
_cell.angle_gamma   90.00
#
_symmetry.space_group_name_H-M   'P 1'
#
loop_
_entity.id
_entity.type
_entity.pdbx_description
1 polymer ?
#
loop_
_entity_poly.entity_id
_entity_poly.type
_entity_poly.pdbx_seq_one_letter_code
_entity_poly.pdbx_strand_id
1 'polypeptide(L)'
;MVVTTDRHRCPAAHPDDPTPCVGPPVVTVLDAGHAGADGCEHHGARLLASLEGGRVYALPDAPAGAAIRVFKAADGMRPFCWFDGPRTESSQLSRAENRARHQR
;
A
#
# COMPACT_ATOMS: atom_id res chain seq x y z
N MET A 1 16.65 -6.82 27.98
CA MET A 1 17.43 -6.25 26.86
C MET A 1 16.46 -6.08 25.69
N VAL A 2 15.84 -4.91 25.56
CA VAL A 2 14.96 -4.60 24.42
C VAL A 2 15.83 -4.02 23.31
N VAL A 3 15.92 -4.72 22.19
CA VAL A 3 16.63 -4.24 21.00
C VAL A 3 15.74 -3.20 20.34
N THR A 4 16.09 -1.92 20.46
CA THR A 4 15.47 -0.84 19.68
C THR A 4 16.02 -0.86 18.26
N THR A 5 15.18 -1.33 17.33
CA THR A 5 15.08 -0.95 15.90
C THR A 5 16.37 -0.57 15.19
N ASP A 6 16.88 -1.48 14.35
CA ASP A 6 17.50 -1.01 13.12
C ASP A 6 16.42 -0.31 12.28
N ARG A 7 16.78 0.86 11.76
CA ARG A 7 16.08 1.76 10.84
C ARG A 7 15.89 1.12 9.46
N HIS A 8 15.55 -0.17 9.40
CA HIS A 8 15.23 -0.81 8.14
C HIS A 8 13.88 -0.25 7.67
N ARG A 9 13.96 0.51 6.57
CA ARG A 9 12.83 0.91 5.73
C ARG A 9 11.81 -0.23 5.65
N CYS A 10 10.51 0.05 5.81
CA CYS A 10 9.50 -1.01 5.69
C CYS A 10 9.64 -1.70 4.33
N PRO A 11 9.59 -3.05 4.24
CA PRO A 11 9.81 -3.77 2.99
C PRO A 11 8.80 -3.40 1.89
N ALA A 12 7.55 -3.10 2.26
CA ALA A 12 6.52 -2.62 1.34
C ALA A 12 6.68 -1.14 0.94
N ALA A 13 7.61 -0.39 1.54
CA ALA A 13 7.73 1.03 1.29
C ALA A 13 8.63 1.29 0.08
N HIS A 14 8.09 1.94 -0.94
CA HIS A 14 8.84 2.30 -2.14
C HIS A 14 10.08 3.16 -1.77
N PRO A 15 11.25 3.00 -2.40
CA PRO A 15 12.47 3.73 -2.07
C PRO A 15 12.30 5.26 -1.95
N ASP A 16 11.45 5.85 -2.78
CA ASP A 16 11.17 7.29 -2.80
C ASP A 16 10.05 7.77 -1.86
N ASP A 17 9.31 6.88 -1.19
CA ASP A 17 8.21 7.30 -0.30
C ASP A 17 8.78 7.87 1.03
N PRO A 18 8.81 9.17 1.31
CA PRO A 18 9.52 9.68 2.48
C PRO A 18 8.83 9.38 3.83
N THR A 19 7.65 8.76 3.82
CA THR A 19 6.82 8.66 5.02
C THR A 19 7.26 7.55 5.97
N PRO A 20 7.20 7.79 7.30
CA PRO A 20 7.53 6.78 8.30
C PRO A 20 6.46 5.68 8.37
N CYS A 21 6.84 4.54 8.94
CA CYS A 21 5.89 3.46 9.24
C CYS A 21 4.90 3.89 10.33
N VAL A 22 3.69 3.33 10.31
CA VAL A 22 2.68 3.54 11.37
C VAL A 22 2.58 2.35 12.34
N GLY A 23 3.49 1.39 12.24
CA GLY A 23 3.49 0.16 13.02
C GLY A 23 4.36 -0.92 12.39
N PRO A 24 4.37 -2.14 12.97
CA PRO A 24 5.09 -3.27 12.40
C PRO A 24 4.42 -3.75 11.09
N PRO A 25 5.11 -4.60 10.31
CA PRO A 25 4.46 -5.34 9.23
C PRO A 25 3.31 -6.21 9.76
N VAL A 26 2.16 -6.13 9.10
CA VAL A 26 0.93 -6.88 9.45
C VAL A 26 0.21 -7.42 8.21
N VAL A 27 0.68 -7.10 7.01
CA VAL A 27 0.13 -7.60 5.75
C VAL A 27 1.24 -8.00 4.80
N THR A 28 0.95 -8.92 3.88
CA THR A 28 1.74 -9.16 2.67
C THR A 28 0.96 -8.63 1.47
N VAL A 29 1.60 -7.81 0.63
CA VAL A 29 1.04 -7.35 -0.64
C VAL A 29 1.73 -8.10 -1.76
N LEU A 30 0.94 -8.74 -2.64
CA LEU A 30 1.41 -9.44 -3.82
C LEU A 30 1.01 -8.71 -5.10
N ASP A 31 1.87 -8.72 -6.09
CA ASP A 31 1.54 -8.37 -7.46
C ASP A 31 0.80 -9.52 -8.19
N ALA A 32 0.49 -9.29 -9.47
CA ALA A 32 -0.15 -10.29 -10.33
C ALA A 32 0.74 -11.53 -10.58
N GLY A 33 2.07 -11.38 -10.49
CA GLY A 33 3.06 -12.43 -10.65
C GLY A 33 3.37 -13.21 -9.37
N HIS A 34 2.72 -12.89 -8.24
CA HIS A 34 2.96 -13.47 -6.91
C HIS A 34 4.27 -13.03 -6.25
N ALA A 35 4.98 -12.03 -6.78
CA ALA A 35 6.04 -11.36 -6.04
C ALA A 35 5.42 -10.37 -5.05
N GLY A 36 6.06 -10.15 -3.90
CA GLY A 36 5.47 -9.30 -2.88
C GLY A 36 6.38 -8.95 -1.73
N ALA A 37 5.84 -8.11 -0.85
CA ALA A 37 6.54 -7.60 0.32
C ALA A 37 5.61 -7.47 1.52
N ASP A 38 6.17 -7.70 2.71
CA ASP A 38 5.48 -7.47 3.96
C ASP A 38 5.49 -5.98 4.33
N GLY A 39 4.35 -5.48 4.81
CA GLY A 39 4.11 -4.07 5.01
C GLY A 39 3.34 -3.76 6.29
N CYS A 40 3.63 -2.60 6.88
CA CYS A 40 2.70 -1.99 7.83
C CYS A 40 1.43 -1.55 7.09
N GLU A 41 0.34 -1.23 7.80
CA GLU A 41 -0.92 -0.87 7.13
C GLU A 41 -0.77 0.32 6.17
N HIS A 42 0.07 1.29 6.53
CA HIS A 42 0.32 2.49 5.72
C HIS A 42 1.07 2.19 4.42
N HIS A 43 2.25 1.58 4.50
CA HIS A 43 3.04 1.26 3.30
C HIS A 43 2.44 0.12 2.49
N GLY A 44 1.77 -0.85 3.12
CA GLY A 44 1.00 -1.88 2.43
C GLY A 44 -0.12 -1.28 1.57
N ALA A 45 -0.85 -0.27 2.07
CA ALA A 45 -1.90 0.39 1.29
C ALA A 45 -1.33 1.15 0.10
N ARG A 46 -0.22 1.86 0.28
CA ARG A 46 0.45 2.60 -0.78
C ARG A 46 1.06 1.71 -1.87
N LEU A 47 1.67 0.59 -1.46
CA LEU A 47 2.15 -0.43 -2.40
C LEU A 47 0.99 -1.02 -3.19
N LEU A 48 -0.08 -1.46 -2.51
CA LEU A 48 -1.26 -2.02 -3.16
C LEU A 48 -1.92 -1.04 -4.14
N ALA A 49 -1.97 0.25 -3.79
CA ALA A 49 -2.51 1.29 -4.66
C ALA A 49 -1.66 1.51 -5.93
N SER A 50 -0.37 1.14 -5.90
CA SER A 50 0.56 1.32 -7.01
C SER A 50 0.68 0.09 -7.92
N LEU A 51 -0.01 -1.01 -7.60
CA LEU A 51 0.03 -2.26 -8.36
C LEU A 51 -1.25 -2.47 -9.17
N GLU A 52 -1.07 -2.83 -10.44
CA GLU A 52 -2.12 -3.41 -11.26
C GLU A 52 -2.34 -4.88 -10.85
N GLY A 53 -3.59 -5.29 -10.62
CA GLY A 53 -3.90 -6.65 -10.16
C GLY A 53 -3.36 -7.03 -8.77
N GLY A 54 -2.94 -6.06 -7.95
CA GLY A 54 -2.38 -6.31 -6.63
C GLY A 54 -3.39 -6.91 -5.63
N ARG A 55 -2.90 -7.78 -4.75
CA ARG A 55 -3.68 -8.46 -3.68
C ARG A 55 -3.03 -8.22 -2.33
N VAL A 56 -3.83 -8.23 -1.27
CA VAL A 56 -3.34 -8.07 0.11
C VAL A 56 -3.87 -9.19 1.00
N TYR A 57 -2.99 -9.73 1.84
CA TYR A 57 -3.29 -10.76 2.83
C TYR A 57 -2.81 -10.31 4.20
N ALA A 58 -3.51 -10.72 5.26
CA ALA A 58 -3.07 -10.48 6.63
C ALA A 58 -1.96 -11.48 6.97
N LEU A 59 -0.94 -11.04 7.72
CA LEU A 59 0.03 -11.97 8.32
C LEU A 59 -0.66 -12.82 9.40
N PRO A 60 -0.12 -14.01 9.75
CA PRO A 60 -0.76 -14.94 10.69
C PRO A 60 -1.16 -14.31 12.04
N ASP A 61 -0.32 -13.45 12.60
CA ASP A 61 -0.53 -12.79 13.90
C ASP A 61 -1.04 -11.34 13.77
N ALA A 62 -1.49 -10.94 12.58
CA ALA A 62 -1.96 -9.58 12.34
C ALA A 62 -3.28 -9.31 13.08
N PRO A 63 -3.49 -8.06 13.56
CA PRO A 63 -4.78 -7.68 14.14
C PRO A 63 -5.93 -7.94 13.17
N ALA A 64 -7.06 -8.40 13.71
CA ALA A 64 -8.24 -8.70 12.91
C ALA A 64 -8.61 -7.55 11.96
N GLY A 65 -8.85 -7.89 10.69
CA GLY A 65 -9.21 -6.92 9.66
C GLY A 65 -8.06 -6.08 9.09
N ALA A 66 -6.78 -6.36 9.43
CA ALA A 66 -5.63 -5.62 8.88
C ALA A 66 -5.65 -5.55 7.35
N ALA A 67 -5.80 -6.68 6.66
CA ALA A 67 -5.90 -6.71 5.20
C ALA A 67 -7.09 -5.91 4.65
N ILE A 68 -8.24 -5.93 5.33
CA ILE A 68 -9.43 -5.16 4.92
C ILE A 68 -9.19 -3.66 5.06
N ARG A 69 -8.58 -3.22 6.16
CA ARG A 69 -8.22 -1.80 6.36
C ARG A 69 -7.26 -1.33 5.28
N VAL A 70 -6.23 -2.12 4.99
CA VAL A 70 -5.27 -1.84 3.91
C VAL A 70 -5.95 -1.77 2.55
N PHE A 71 -6.79 -2.75 2.22
CA PHE A 71 -7.53 -2.78 0.96
C PHE A 71 -8.43 -1.55 0.78
N LYS A 72 -9.18 -1.18 1.82
CA LYS A 72 -10.05 0.00 1.80
C LYS A 72 -9.26 1.30 1.71
N ALA A 73 -8.13 1.40 2.40
CA ALA A 73 -7.26 2.56 2.34
C ALA A 73 -6.66 2.74 0.94
N ALA A 74 -6.18 1.66 0.33
CA ALA A 74 -5.59 1.67 -1.01
C ALA A 74 -6.58 2.13 -2.10
N ASP A 75 -7.87 1.80 -1.96
CA ASP A 75 -8.90 2.16 -2.94
C ASP A 75 -9.04 3.68 -3.18
N GLY A 76 -8.80 4.48 -2.14
CA GLY A 76 -8.80 5.94 -2.20
C GLY A 76 -7.42 6.57 -2.45
N MET A 77 -6.36 5.77 -2.51
CA MET A 77 -5.00 6.25 -2.75
C MET A 77 -4.69 6.26 -4.24
N ARG A 78 -4.04 7.31 -4.71
CA ARG A 78 -3.45 7.33 -6.05
C ARG A 78 -2.15 6.49 -6.06
N PRO A 79 -1.82 5.83 -7.17
CA PRO A 79 -0.49 5.24 -7.38
C PRO A 79 0.61 6.26 -7.13
N PHE A 80 1.72 5.84 -6.51
CA PHE A 80 2.87 6.69 -6.22
C PHE A 80 2.44 8.01 -5.57
N CYS A 81 1.66 7.95 -4.49
CA CYS A 81 1.00 9.11 -3.89
C CYS A 81 1.96 10.17 -3.31
N TRP A 82 3.25 9.85 -3.17
CA TRP A 82 4.32 10.79 -2.80
C TRP A 82 4.84 11.61 -3.98
N PHE A 83 4.45 11.30 -5.22
CA PHE A 83 4.85 12.04 -6.41
C PHE A 83 3.84 13.13 -6.76
N ASP A 84 4.28 14.38 -6.76
CA ASP A 84 3.48 15.56 -7.09
C ASP A 84 3.66 15.96 -8.57
N GLY A 85 3.11 15.13 -9.45
CA GLY A 85 3.10 15.37 -10.90
C GLY A 85 1.69 15.33 -11.49
N PRO A 86 1.51 15.83 -12.73
CA PRO A 86 0.22 15.86 -13.39
C PRO A 86 -0.39 14.45 -13.51
N ARG A 87 -1.72 14.37 -13.34
CA ARG A 87 -2.52 13.13 -13.34
C ARG A 87 -3.58 13.20 -14.44
N THR A 88 -3.17 12.93 -15.68
CA THR A 88 -4.04 13.00 -16.87
C THR A 88 -4.63 11.65 -17.24
N GLU A 89 -3.92 10.56 -16.96
CA GLU A 89 -4.31 9.20 -17.32
C GLU A 89 -5.04 8.46 -16.19
N SER A 90 -5.89 7.48 -16.55
CA SER A 90 -6.61 6.65 -15.56
C SER A 90 -5.67 5.84 -14.66
N SER A 91 -4.53 5.39 -15.20
CA SER A 91 -3.48 4.67 -14.46
C SER A 91 -2.79 5.51 -13.39
N GLN A 92 -3.01 6.82 -13.37
CA GLN A 92 -2.41 7.74 -12.39
C GLN A 92 -3.38 8.09 -11.25
N LEU A 93 -4.61 7.59 -11.30
CA LEU A 93 -5.68 7.90 -10.36
C LEU A 93 -5.96 6.73 -9.43
N SER A 94 -6.60 7.05 -8.31
CA SER A 94 -7.13 6.01 -7.42
C SER A 94 -8.27 5.23 -8.10
N ARG A 95 -8.53 4.03 -7.60
CA ARG A 95 -9.67 3.20 -8.06
C ARG A 95 -11.00 3.92 -7.81
N ALA A 96 -11.13 4.61 -6.68
CA ALA A 96 -12.29 5.44 -6.37
C ALA A 96 -12.51 6.57 -7.39
N GLU A 97 -11.45 7.31 -7.76
CA GLU A 97 -11.53 8.36 -8.77
C GLU A 97 -11.91 7.82 -10.15
N ASN A 98 -11.34 6.67 -10.56
CA ASN A 98 -11.70 6.02 -11.81
C ASN A 98 -13.18 5.62 -11.83
N ARG A 99 -13.70 5.01 -10.76
CA ARG A 99 -15.14 4.70 -10.68
C ARG A 99 -16.01 5.96 -10.80
N ALA A 100 -15.65 7.04 -10.11
CA ALA A 100 -16.37 8.31 -10.20
C ALA A 100 -16.32 8.95 -11.60
N ARG A 101 -15.26 8.70 -12.38
CA ARG A 101 -15.17 9.15 -13.78
C ARG A 101 -16.09 8.36 -14.70
N HIS A 102 -16.21 7.05 -14.52
CA HIS A 102 -17.03 6.17 -15.36
C HIS A 102 -18.54 6.19 -15.03
N GLN A 103 -18.92 6.81 -13.92
CA GLN A 103 -20.32 7.00 -13.51
C GLN A 103 -20.93 8.31 -14.02
N ARG A 104 -20.15 9.15 -14.72
CA ARG A 104 -20.62 10.37 -15.38
C ARG A 104 -20.88 10.10 -16.85
#